data_AF-A0A9E0Y793-F1
#
_entry.id   AF-A0A9E0Y793-F1
#
_cell.length_a   1.000
_cell.length_b   1.000
_cell.length_c   1.000
_cell.angle_alpha   90.00
_cell.angle_beta   90.00
_cell.angle_gamma   90.00
#
_symmetry.space_group_name_H-M   'P 1'
#
loop_
_entity.id
_entity.type
_entity.pdbx_description
1 polymer ?
#
loop_
_entity_poly.entity_id
_entity_poly.type
_entity_poly.pdbx_seq_one_letter_code
_entity_poly.pdbx_strand_id
1 'polypeptide(L)' 'MKAFVRKNHNIAETMKSHLIEDLEAFGIWNDDYEIFLKKRAKAVSRELKKRIIEQEIDKTAAAELQDEYTEETYL' A
#
# COMPACT_ATOMS: atom_id res chain seq x y z
N MET A 1 -15.68 7.36 -13.31
CA MET A 1 -15.30 5.99 -12.90
C MET A 1 -16.43 4.96 -13.03
N LYS A 2 -17.60 5.12 -12.38
CA LYS A 2 -18.68 4.11 -12.35
C LYS A 2 -19.15 3.57 -13.72
N ALA A 3 -19.17 4.42 -14.76
CA ALA A 3 -19.53 3.99 -16.12
C ALA A 3 -18.48 3.07 -16.79
N PHE A 4 -17.21 3.21 -16.44
CA PHE A 4 -16.10 2.39 -16.93
C PHE A 4 -16.10 1.01 -16.26
N VAL A 5 -16.34 0.99 -14.95
CA VAL A 5 -16.44 -0.22 -14.11
C VAL A 5 -17.55 -1.14 -14.61
N ARG A 6 -18.71 -0.57 -14.95
CA ARG A 6 -19.87 -1.34 -15.43
C ARG A 6 -19.61 -2.10 -16.74
N LYS A 7 -18.63 -1.66 -17.53
CA LYS A 7 -18.23 -2.33 -18.79
C LYS A 7 -17.05 -3.28 -18.61
N ASN A 8 -16.35 -3.22 -17.48
CA ASN A 8 -15.17 -4.04 -17.20
C ASN A 8 -15.51 -5.08 -16.14
N HIS A 9 -15.96 -6.25 -16.59
CA HIS A 9 -16.34 -7.35 -15.69
C HIS A 9 -15.14 -7.90 -14.89
N ASN A 10 -13.91 -7.63 -15.35
CA ASN A 10 -12.67 -8.11 -14.74
C ASN A 10 -12.00 -7.07 -13.83
N ILE A 11 -12.63 -5.91 -13.60
CA ILE A 11 -12.03 -4.83 -12.82
C ILE A 11 -11.69 -5.27 -11.40
N ALA A 12 -12.61 -6.00 -10.74
CA ALA A 12 -12.39 -6.50 -9.39
C ALA A 12 -11.20 -7.45 -9.34
N GLU A 13 -11.09 -8.37 -10.29
CA GLU A 13 -9.99 -9.32 -10.36
C GLU A 13 -8.65 -8.62 -10.65
N THR A 14 -8.66 -7.66 -11.57
CA THR A 14 -7.47 -6.88 -11.95
C THR A 14 -6.95 -6.06 -10.76
N MET A 15 -7.85 -5.50 -9.95
CA MET A 15 -7.46 -4.67 -8.81
C MET A 15 -6.83 -5.48 -7.67
N LYS A 16 -7.17 -6.78 -7.53
CA LYS A 16 -6.51 -7.66 -6.57
C LYS A 16 -5.01 -7.79 -6.81
N SER A 17 -4.55 -7.84 -8.07
CA SER A 17 -3.11 -7.89 -8.38
C SER A 17 -2.36 -6.60 -7.98
N HIS A 18 -3.09 -5.50 -7.78
CA HIS A 18 -2.57 -4.23 -7.30
C HIS A 18 -2.72 -4.06 -5.77
N LEU A 19 -3.08 -5.15 -5.08
CA LEU A 19 -3.34 -5.20 -3.64
C LEU A 19 -4.51 -4.32 -3.20
N ILE A 20 -5.50 -4.19 -4.08
CA ILE A 20 -6.80 -3.55 -3.82
C ILE A 20 -7.84 -4.67 -3.75
N GLU A 21 -8.02 -5.21 -2.55
CA GLU A 21 -8.81 -6.43 -2.31
C GLU A 21 -10.32 -6.16 -2.25
N ASP A 22 -10.70 -4.95 -1.82
CA ASP A 22 -12.09 -4.53 -1.69
C ASP A 22 -12.27 -3.12 -2.29
N LEU A 23 -12.92 -3.07 -3.45
CA LEU A 23 -13.14 -1.84 -4.20
C LEU A 23 -14.00 -0.81 -3.44
N GLU A 24 -14.94 -1.28 -2.61
CA GLU A 24 -15.83 -0.40 -1.84
C GLU A 24 -15.11 0.15 -0.61
N ALA A 25 -14.24 -0.66 -0.01
CA ALA A 25 -13.53 -0.28 1.20
C ALA A 25 -12.30 0.59 0.93
N PHE A 26 -11.63 0.46 -0.22
CA PHE A 26 -10.34 1.13 -0.46
C PHE A 26 -10.41 2.63 -0.80
N GLY A 27 -11.59 3.25 -0.80
CA GLY A 27 -11.71 4.70 -1.01
C GLY A 27 -11.56 5.17 -2.47
N ILE A 28 -11.33 4.24 -3.41
CA ILE A 28 -11.05 4.52 -4.83
C ILE A 28 -12.23 5.15 -5.59
N TRP A 29 -13.46 5.03 -5.07
CA TRP A 29 -14.65 5.59 -5.72
C TRP A 29 -14.89 7.06 -5.40
N ASN A 30 -14.38 7.52 -4.26
CA ASN A 30 -14.65 8.84 -3.71
C ASN A 30 -13.37 9.70 -3.61
N ASP A 31 -12.28 9.26 -4.25
CA ASP A 31 -10.97 9.92 -4.20
C ASP A 31 -10.42 10.08 -2.77
N ASP A 32 -10.74 9.12 -1.89
CA ASP A 32 -10.27 9.12 -0.51
C ASP A 32 -8.86 8.52 -0.44
N TYR A 33 -7.88 9.39 -0.71
CA TYR A 33 -6.47 9.02 -0.73
C TYR A 33 -5.99 8.46 0.62
N GLU A 34 -6.48 9.00 1.74
CA GLU A 34 -6.09 8.58 3.08
C GLU A 34 -6.50 7.13 3.36
N ILE A 35 -7.75 6.77 3.03
CA ILE A 35 -8.23 5.40 3.15
C ILE A 35 -7.47 4.48 2.20
N PHE A 36 -7.27 4.91 0.95
CA PHE A 36 -6.53 4.14 -0.06
C PHE A 36 -5.12 3.80 0.42
N LEU A 37 -4.36 4.81 0.84
CA LEU A 37 -2.98 4.67 1.29
C LEU A 37 -2.89 3.73 2.50
N LYS A 38 -3.72 3.95 3.52
CA LYS A 38 -3.70 3.12 4.74
C LYS A 38 -4.07 1.66 4.47
N LYS A 39 -5.10 1.40 3.66
CA LYS A 39 -5.53 0.02 3.36
C LYS A 39 -4.54 -0.70 2.46
N ARG A 40 -3.99 -0.02 1.45
CA ARG A 40 -2.99 -0.60 0.56
C ARG A 40 -1.66 -0.83 1.27
N ALA A 41 -1.20 0.08 2.14
CA ALA A 41 -0.01 -0.13 2.94
C ALA A 41 -0.12 -1.39 3.83
N LYS A 42 -1.29 -1.62 4.43
CA LYS A 42 -1.57 -2.86 5.18
C LYS A 42 -1.51 -4.09 4.27
N ALA A 43 -2.08 -4.02 3.07
CA ALA A 43 -2.05 -5.13 2.12
C ALA A 43 -0.62 -5.46 1.66
N VAL A 44 0.19 -4.45 1.34
CA VAL A 44 1.62 -4.59 1.03
C VAL A 44 2.37 -5.22 2.20
N SER A 45 2.17 -4.71 3.43
CA SER A 45 2.82 -5.25 4.62
C SER A 45 2.51 -6.74 4.83
N ARG A 46 1.25 -7.17 4.63
CA ARG A 46 0.89 -8.60 4.70
C ARG A 46 1.57 -9.43 3.62
N GLU A 47 1.65 -8.94 2.39
CA GLU A 47 2.33 -9.67 1.31
C GLU A 47 3.83 -9.82 1.54
N LEU A 48 4.47 -8.80 2.11
CA LEU A 48 5.88 -8.85 2.49
C LEU A 48 6.10 -9.83 3.64
N LYS A 49 5.24 -9.83 4.67
CA LYS A 49 5.29 -10.78 5.79
C LYS A 49 5.21 -12.25 5.37
N LYS A 50 4.64 -12.57 4.22
CA LYS A 50 4.62 -13.95 3.68
C LYS A 50 6.00 -14.43 3.20
N ARG A 51 6.91 -13.49 2.91
CA ARG A 51 8.21 -13.75 2.26
C ARG A 51 9.38 -13.43 3.18
N ILE A 52 9.18 -12.51 4.12
CA ILE A 52 10.17 -12.13 5.14
C ILE A 52 10.02 -13.07 6.33
N ILE A 53 11.14 -13.59 6.83
CA ILE A 53 11.18 -14.36 8.08
C ILE A 53 11.26 -13.36 9.23
N GLU A 54 10.21 -13.27 10.05
CA GLU A 54 10.16 -12.35 11.19
C GLU A 54 11.34 -12.60 12.13
N GLN A 55 12.13 -11.55 12.37
CA GLN A 55 13.24 -11.54 13.33
C GLN A 55 12.78 -10.90 14.65
N GLU A 56 13.47 -11.20 15.74
CA GLU A 56 13.18 -10.56 17.04
C GLU A 56 13.33 -9.02 16.98
N ILE A 57 14.27 -8.51 16.17
CA ILE A 57 14.46 -7.07 15.95
C ILE A 57 13.27 -6.39 15.25
N ASP A 58 12.46 -7.14 14.49
CA ASP A 58 11.27 -6.59 13.81
C ASP A 58 10.12 -6.31 14.81
N LYS A 59 10.18 -6.89 16.02
CA LYS A 59 9.20 -6.66 17.09
C LYS A 59 9.46 -5.38 17.85
N THR A 60 10.68 -4.85 17.78
CA THR A 60 11.05 -3.55 18.33
C THR A 60 10.75 -2.46 17.30
N ALA A 61 9.84 -1.55 17.64
CA ALA A 61 9.54 -0.40 16.80
C ALA A 61 10.78 0.50 16.72
N ALA A 62 11.21 0.75 15.48
CA ALA A 62 12.37 1.55 15.06
C ALA A 62 13.74 0.87 15.28
N ALA A 63 14.27 0.27 14.21
CA ALA A 63 15.62 0.67 13.84
C ALA A 63 15.57 2.19 13.64
N GLU A 64 16.25 2.95 14.50
CA GLU A 64 16.57 4.33 14.21
C GLU A 64 17.30 4.32 12.87
N LEU A 65 16.57 4.62 11.78
CA LEU A 65 17.21 4.97 10.54
C LEU A 65 17.92 6.28 10.85
N GLN A 66 19.24 6.21 11.08
CA GLN A 66 20.06 7.40 10.95
C GLN A 66 19.82 7.87 9.52
N ASP A 67 19.07 8.97 9.40
CA ASP A 67 18.91 9.69 8.14
C ASP A 67 20.31 10.19 7.73
N GLU A 68 21.07 9.36 7.04
CA GLU A 68 22.28 9.77 6.34
C GLU A 68 21.87 10.39 4.99
N TYR A 69 20.95 11.35 5.04
CA TYR A 69 20.70 12.31 3.97
C TYR A 69 21.39 13.61 4.37
N THR A 70 22.71 13.68 4.20
CA THR A 70 23.35 14.97 3.96
C THR A 70 22.83 15.47 2.62
N GLU A 71 21.88 16.41 2.63
CA GLU A 71 21.68 17.26 1.47
C GLU A 71 23.00 18.00 1.22
N GLU A 72 23.79 17.52 0.25
CA GLU A 72 24.81 18.35 -0.37
C GLU A 72 24.07 19.50 -1.07
N THR A 73 24.01 20.64 -0.38
CA THR A 73 23.61 21.91 -0.97
C THR A 73 24.58 22.21 -2.12
N TYR A 74 24.17 21.97 -3.37
CA TYR A 74 24.89 22.45 -4.53
C TYR A 74 24.74 23.98 -4.57
N LEU A 75 25.80 24.68 -4.14
CA LEU A 75 26.02 26.11 -4.33
C LEU A 75 26.23 26.45 -5.81
#